data_AF-A0A1Q2MIN3-F1
#
_entry.id   AF-A0A1Q2MIN3-F1
#
_cell.length_a   1.000
_cell.length_b   1.000
_cell.length_c   1.000
_cell.angle_alpha   90.00
_cell.angle_beta   90.00
_cell.angle_gamma   90.00
#
_symmetry.space_group_name_H-M   'P 1'
#
loop_
_entity.id
_entity.type
_entity.pdbx_description
1 polymer ?
#
loop_
_entity_poly.entity_id
_entity_poly.type
_entity_poly.pdbx_seq_one_letter_code
_entity_poly.pdbx_strand_id
1 'polypeptide(L)'
;MKLPEINNPRAFKSLYAIDFGEYSSVGFTGREVAELLESERYRGVKVYRIHNARPDGTMELKGVQRETFELESGMFFYADDEDQARQYYNRLVEIALKASPPERAKVHLAKTGDSFAAAIIYPAEADADFADWLKAAGYMTSGFVEGGMCSVSRYYHGNAEILESRQLFAADEVRHRSGEELLADIRKPLQRYA
;
A
#
# COMPACT_ATOMS: atom_id res chain seq x y z
N MET A 1 10.70 20.82 7.95
CA MET A 1 11.63 20.19 7.00
C MET A 1 11.75 21.05 5.74
N LYS A 2 12.89 21.02 5.04
CA LYS A 2 13.05 21.69 3.73
C LYS A 2 13.16 20.61 2.66
N LEU A 3 12.20 20.57 1.75
CA LEU A 3 12.20 19.62 0.64
C LEU A 3 13.19 20.07 -0.45
N PRO A 4 13.82 19.14 -1.18
CA PRO A 4 14.62 19.48 -2.33
C PRO A 4 13.74 20.03 -3.46
N GLU A 5 14.33 20.80 -4.38
CA GLU A 5 13.65 21.21 -5.60
C GLU A 5 13.33 19.99 -6.45
N ILE A 6 12.09 19.93 -6.95
CA ILE A 6 11.55 18.79 -7.68
C ILE A 6 10.92 19.25 -8.99
N ASN A 7 11.27 18.54 -10.06
CA ASN A 7 10.62 18.67 -11.35
C ASN A 7 9.41 17.72 -11.39
N ASN A 8 8.32 18.16 -12.02
CA ASN A 8 7.06 17.41 -12.12
C ASN A 8 6.50 16.92 -10.75
N PRO A 9 6.07 17.84 -9.87
CA PRO A 9 5.59 17.49 -8.53
C PRO A 9 4.49 16.43 -8.50
N ARG A 10 3.63 16.40 -9.52
CA ARG A 10 2.51 15.45 -9.61
C ARG A 10 2.95 13.98 -9.63
N ALA A 11 4.15 13.69 -10.14
CA ALA A 11 4.71 12.33 -10.15
C ALA A 11 5.04 11.79 -8.75
N PHE A 12 5.07 12.67 -7.73
CA PHE A 12 5.38 12.29 -6.35
C PHE A 12 4.14 11.96 -5.51
N LYS A 13 2.93 12.10 -6.06
CA LYS A 13 1.71 11.69 -5.34
C LYS A 13 1.80 10.21 -4.97
N SER A 14 1.41 9.88 -3.73
CA SER A 14 1.48 8.51 -3.17
C SER A 14 2.89 7.97 -2.92
N LEU A 15 3.95 8.75 -3.19
CA LEU A 15 5.31 8.45 -2.73
C LEU A 15 5.57 9.04 -1.35
N TYR A 16 6.77 8.77 -0.82
CA TYR A 16 7.17 9.18 0.51
C TYR A 16 8.28 10.24 0.49
N ALA A 17 8.21 11.12 1.48
CA ALA A 17 9.25 12.05 1.90
C ALA A 17 9.81 11.60 3.25
N ILE A 18 11.12 11.67 3.41
CA ILE A 18 11.84 11.27 4.62
C ILE A 18 12.62 12.46 5.15
N ASP A 19 12.41 12.78 6.41
CA ASP A 19 13.18 13.78 7.15
C ASP A 19 14.26 13.08 7.98
N PHE A 20 15.52 13.34 7.63
CA PHE A 20 16.69 12.85 8.34
C PHE A 20 17.18 13.84 9.41
N GLY A 21 16.45 14.94 9.65
CA GLY A 21 16.80 16.00 10.59
C GLY A 21 17.62 17.11 9.93
N GLU A 22 18.79 16.77 9.37
CA GLU A 22 19.67 17.75 8.69
C GLU A 22 19.26 18.03 7.24
N TYR A 23 18.64 17.05 6.58
CA TYR A 23 18.17 17.14 5.20
C TYR A 23 16.95 16.25 5.02
N SER A 24 16.28 16.42 3.87
CA SER A 24 15.14 15.60 3.51
C SER A 24 15.29 15.05 2.10
N SER A 25 14.69 13.89 1.85
CA SER A 25 14.62 13.29 0.52
C SER A 25 13.17 12.90 0.21
N VAL A 26 12.82 12.82 -1.06
CA VAL A 26 11.45 12.58 -1.56
C VAL A 26 11.47 11.58 -2.70
N GLY A 27 10.35 10.88 -2.89
CA GLY A 27 10.18 9.95 -4.01
C GLY A 27 10.49 8.49 -3.67
N PHE A 28 10.35 8.10 -2.39
CA PHE A 28 10.48 6.70 -1.99
C PHE A 28 9.16 5.95 -2.18
N THR A 29 9.19 4.66 -2.53
CA THR A 29 8.01 3.77 -2.40
C THR A 29 7.81 3.33 -0.95
N GLY A 30 6.64 2.77 -0.63
CA GLY A 30 6.41 2.17 0.70
C GLY A 30 7.44 1.09 1.02
N ARG A 31 7.79 0.27 0.02
CA ARG A 31 8.80 -0.79 0.13
C ARG A 31 10.20 -0.26 0.43
N GLU A 32 10.66 0.79 -0.27
CA GLU A 32 11.97 1.39 -0.01
C GLU A 32 12.05 2.04 1.37
N VAL A 33 10.93 2.63 1.83
CA VAL A 33 10.85 3.16 3.19
C VAL A 33 10.93 2.02 4.22
N ALA A 34 10.21 0.92 4.02
CA ALA A 34 10.27 -0.23 4.91
C ALA A 34 11.71 -0.76 5.03
N GLU A 35 12.41 -0.96 3.91
CA GLU A 35 13.82 -1.38 3.90
C GLU A 35 14.75 -0.38 4.60
N LEU A 36 14.55 0.92 4.38
CA LEU A 36 15.33 1.95 5.06
C LEU A 36 15.13 1.88 6.58
N LEU A 37 13.88 1.70 7.01
CA LEU A 37 13.53 1.65 8.42
C LEU A 37 14.15 0.43 9.10
N GLU A 38 14.24 -0.73 8.45
CA GLU A 38 14.90 -1.93 9.01
C GLU A 38 16.35 -1.68 9.47
N SER A 39 17.04 -0.69 8.89
CA SER A 39 18.38 -0.29 9.32
C SER A 39 18.37 0.47 10.66
N GLU A 40 19.18 -0.02 11.62
CA GLU A 40 19.47 0.67 12.89
C GLU A 40 19.91 2.13 12.69
N ARG A 41 20.62 2.42 11.59
CA ARG A 41 21.14 3.75 11.25
C ARG A 41 20.04 4.80 11.09
N TYR A 42 18.83 4.40 10.74
CA TYR A 42 17.72 5.32 10.42
C TYR A 42 16.53 5.19 11.36
N ARG A 43 16.70 4.63 12.56
CA ARG A 43 15.61 4.51 13.54
C ARG A 43 14.93 5.84 13.90
N GLY A 44 15.65 6.96 13.83
CA GLY A 44 15.14 8.28 14.20
C GLY A 44 14.53 9.11 13.07
N VAL A 45 14.47 8.60 11.84
CA VAL A 45 13.94 9.38 10.70
C VAL A 45 12.43 9.54 10.80
N LYS A 46 11.91 10.65 10.27
CA LYS A 46 10.45 10.85 10.18
C LYS A 46 9.99 10.60 8.75
N VAL A 47 8.94 9.82 8.62
CA VAL A 47 8.38 9.45 7.32
C VAL A 47 7.07 10.19 7.10
N TYR A 48 6.90 10.70 5.89
CA TYR A 48 5.71 11.39 5.45
C TYR A 48 5.26 10.84 4.11
N ARG A 49 3.98 10.52 3.99
CA ARG A 49 3.33 10.19 2.74
C ARG A 49 2.89 11.46 2.03
N ILE A 50 3.15 11.56 0.73
CA ILE A 50 2.79 12.71 -0.11
C ILE A 50 1.35 12.51 -0.58
N HIS A 51 0.41 13.19 0.08
CA HIS A 51 -1.01 13.11 -0.25
C HIS A 51 -1.34 13.90 -1.53
N ASN A 52 -0.69 15.06 -1.69
CA ASN A 52 -0.87 15.93 -2.84
C ASN A 52 0.44 16.67 -3.14
N ALA A 53 0.67 16.96 -4.42
CA ALA A 53 1.83 17.72 -4.88
C ALA A 53 1.39 18.69 -5.99
N ARG A 54 1.48 19.98 -5.69
CA ARG A 54 0.99 21.08 -6.53
C ARG A 54 2.03 21.49 -7.56
N PRO A 55 1.61 22.08 -8.71
CA PRO A 55 2.55 22.52 -9.76
C PRO A 55 3.60 23.54 -9.30
N ASP A 56 3.32 24.28 -8.23
CA ASP A 56 4.23 25.26 -7.61
C ASP A 56 5.31 24.61 -6.72
N GLY A 57 5.34 23.28 -6.62
CA GLY A 57 6.27 22.53 -5.78
C GLY A 57 5.79 22.30 -4.34
N THR A 58 4.65 22.88 -3.94
CA THR A 58 4.09 22.68 -2.59
C THR A 58 3.54 21.26 -2.44
N MET A 59 3.85 20.60 -1.33
CA MET A 59 3.36 19.25 -1.02
C MET A 59 2.51 19.23 0.25
N GLU A 60 1.45 18.44 0.23
CA GLU A 60 0.65 18.08 1.39
C GLU A 60 1.15 16.74 1.93
N LEU A 61 1.75 16.77 3.12
CA LEU A 61 2.40 15.64 3.74
C LEU A 61 1.57 15.10 4.91
N LYS A 62 1.42 13.78 4.97
CA LYS A 62 0.83 13.08 6.12
C LYS A 62 1.90 12.24 6.80
N GLY A 63 2.14 12.48 8.09
CA GLY A 63 3.08 11.66 8.86
C GLY A 63 2.62 10.20 8.91
N VAL A 64 3.56 9.27 8.71
CA VAL A 64 3.32 7.83 8.83
C VAL A 64 4.22 7.28 9.91
N GLN A 65 3.64 6.54 10.84
CA GLN A 65 4.38 5.91 11.92
C GLN A 65 5.21 4.74 11.38
N ARG A 66 6.37 4.52 11.96
CA ARG A 66 7.30 3.46 11.54
C ARG A 66 6.63 2.10 11.62
N GLU A 67 5.92 1.87 12.72
CA GLU A 67 5.23 0.63 13.04
C GLU A 67 4.19 0.28 11.97
N THR A 68 3.64 1.27 11.24
CA THR A 68 2.67 1.02 10.16
C THR A 68 3.27 0.21 9.02
N PHE A 69 4.56 0.35 8.72
CA PHE A 69 5.23 -0.40 7.64
C PHE A 69 5.45 -1.88 7.97
N GLU A 70 5.27 -2.27 9.24
CA GLU A 70 5.38 -3.65 9.72
C GLU A 70 3.98 -4.32 9.82
N LEU A 71 2.91 -3.57 9.56
CA LEU A 71 1.54 -4.03 9.69
C LEU A 71 0.88 -4.28 8.33
N GLU A 72 -0.06 -5.22 8.32
CA GLU A 72 -0.97 -5.42 7.19
C GLU A 72 -2.34 -4.83 7.51
N SER A 73 -2.95 -4.19 6.51
CA SER A 73 -4.36 -3.84 6.48
C SER A 73 -5.05 -4.68 5.40
N GLY A 74 -6.37 -4.65 5.37
CA GLY A 74 -7.12 -5.42 4.40
C GLY A 74 -8.58 -5.02 4.34
N MET A 75 -9.23 -5.45 3.28
CA MET A 75 -10.67 -5.29 3.06
C MET A 75 -11.29 -6.67 2.83
N PHE A 76 -12.39 -6.93 3.53
CA PHE A 76 -13.06 -8.22 3.59
C PHE A 76 -14.49 -8.03 3.10
N PHE A 77 -14.83 -8.72 2.02
CA PHE A 77 -16.14 -8.68 1.38
C PHE A 77 -16.87 -9.99 1.66
N TYR A 78 -17.79 -9.94 2.62
CA TYR A 78 -18.49 -11.13 3.10
C TYR A 78 -19.67 -11.50 2.20
N ALA A 79 -19.94 -12.79 2.11
CA ALA A 79 -21.10 -13.39 1.47
C ALA A 79 -21.61 -14.58 2.28
N ASP A 80 -22.90 -14.87 2.15
CA ASP A 80 -23.54 -16.00 2.83
C ASP A 80 -23.29 -17.34 2.12
N ASP A 81 -22.93 -17.30 0.82
CA ASP A 81 -22.66 -18.48 0.01
C ASP A 81 -21.32 -18.40 -0.74
N GLU A 82 -20.75 -19.57 -1.04
CA GLU A 82 -19.44 -19.69 -1.67
C GLU A 82 -19.43 -19.12 -3.09
N ASP A 83 -20.50 -19.33 -3.87
CA ASP A 83 -20.56 -18.90 -5.27
C ASP A 83 -20.49 -17.38 -5.38
N GLN A 84 -21.19 -16.67 -4.50
CA GLN A 84 -21.14 -15.22 -4.40
C GLN A 84 -19.76 -14.72 -3.96
N ALA A 85 -19.17 -15.31 -2.90
CA ALA A 85 -17.81 -14.94 -2.48
C ALA A 85 -16.77 -15.20 -3.59
N ARG A 86 -16.93 -16.30 -4.34
CA ARG A 86 -16.07 -16.63 -5.48
C ARG A 86 -16.23 -15.63 -6.62
N GLN A 87 -17.43 -15.13 -6.89
CA GLN A 87 -17.64 -14.03 -7.83
C GLN A 87 -16.92 -12.75 -7.37
N TYR A 88 -17.00 -12.42 -6.07
CA TYR A 88 -16.28 -11.26 -5.51
C TYR A 88 -14.77 -11.39 -5.65
N TYR A 89 -14.23 -12.58 -5.34
CA TYR A 89 -12.82 -12.92 -5.50
C TYR A 89 -12.37 -12.80 -6.96
N ASN A 90 -13.09 -13.42 -7.89
CA ASN A 90 -12.76 -13.39 -9.31
C ASN A 90 -12.76 -11.95 -9.86
N ARG A 91 -13.72 -11.12 -9.44
CA ARG A 91 -13.75 -9.70 -9.83
C ARG A 91 -12.56 -8.92 -9.30
N LEU A 92 -12.08 -9.16 -8.07
CA LEU A 92 -10.85 -8.52 -7.56
C LEU A 92 -9.64 -8.89 -8.42
N VAL A 93 -9.52 -10.17 -8.75
CA VAL A 93 -8.46 -10.69 -9.60
C VAL A 93 -8.52 -10.09 -11.01
N GLU A 94 -9.70 -10.00 -11.61
CA GLU A 94 -9.88 -9.37 -12.92
C GLU A 94 -9.54 -7.89 -12.91
N ILE A 95 -9.87 -7.16 -11.84
CA ILE A 95 -9.49 -5.75 -11.70
C ILE A 95 -7.97 -5.65 -11.69
N ALA A 96 -7.28 -6.48 -10.91
CA ALA A 96 -5.82 -6.49 -10.85
C ALA A 96 -5.14 -6.78 -12.20
N LEU A 97 -5.80 -7.55 -13.08
CA LEU A 97 -5.31 -7.80 -14.45
C LEU A 97 -5.53 -6.60 -15.39
N LYS A 98 -6.58 -5.80 -15.17
CA LYS A 98 -6.92 -4.65 -16.02
C LYS A 98 -6.22 -3.36 -15.59
N ALA A 99 -6.08 -3.19 -14.29
CA ALA A 99 -5.44 -2.06 -13.65
C ALA A 99 -4.67 -2.59 -12.46
N SER A 100 -3.34 -2.58 -12.54
CA SER A 100 -2.52 -3.14 -11.49
C SER A 100 -2.78 -2.47 -10.13
N PRO A 101 -2.67 -3.21 -9.03
CA PRO A 101 -2.84 -2.66 -7.70
C PRO A 101 -1.76 -1.61 -7.38
N PRO A 102 -2.02 -0.72 -6.41
CA PRO A 102 -1.04 0.29 -5.99
C PRO A 102 0.26 -0.32 -5.45
N GLU A 103 0.15 -1.42 -4.70
CA GLU A 103 1.26 -2.14 -4.09
C GLU A 103 1.00 -3.65 -4.15
N ARG A 104 1.96 -4.45 -3.65
CA ARG A 104 1.75 -5.89 -3.48
C ARG A 104 0.55 -6.16 -2.56
N ALA A 105 -0.27 -7.15 -2.91
CA ALA A 105 -1.40 -7.57 -2.08
C ALA A 105 -1.66 -9.07 -2.20
N LYS A 106 -2.25 -9.65 -1.18
CA LYS A 106 -2.79 -11.02 -1.20
C LYS A 106 -4.30 -10.93 -1.40
N VAL A 107 -4.84 -11.74 -2.29
CA VAL A 107 -6.29 -11.92 -2.41
C VAL A 107 -6.62 -13.34 -2.00
N HIS A 108 -7.52 -13.50 -1.04
CA HIS A 108 -7.98 -14.80 -0.58
C HIS A 108 -9.47 -14.96 -0.84
N LEU A 109 -9.87 -16.17 -1.24
CA LEU A 109 -11.22 -16.68 -1.01
C LEU A 109 -11.15 -17.55 0.23
N ALA A 110 -11.92 -17.21 1.25
CA ALA A 110 -11.86 -17.90 2.53
C ALA A 110 -13.24 -18.18 3.10
N LYS A 111 -13.35 -19.25 3.88
CA LYS A 111 -14.49 -19.55 4.73
C LYS A 111 -14.21 -19.08 6.16
N THR A 112 -15.13 -18.30 6.71
CA THR A 112 -15.04 -17.72 8.06
C THR A 112 -16.29 -18.09 8.87
N GLY A 113 -16.17 -19.16 9.67
CA GLY A 113 -17.32 -19.76 10.37
C GLY A 113 -18.35 -20.28 9.36
N ASP A 114 -19.57 -19.74 9.43
CA ASP A 114 -20.69 -20.10 8.54
C ASP A 114 -20.80 -19.20 7.30
N SER A 115 -19.85 -18.26 7.11
CA SER A 115 -19.85 -17.31 6.00
C SER A 115 -18.60 -17.46 5.13
N PHE A 116 -18.61 -16.81 3.97
CA PHE A 116 -17.47 -16.75 3.06
C PHE A 116 -17.00 -15.31 2.89
N ALA A 117 -15.73 -15.11 2.58
CA ALA A 117 -15.15 -13.80 2.36
C ALA A 117 -14.19 -13.82 1.17
N ALA A 118 -14.33 -12.84 0.29
CA ALA A 118 -13.24 -12.41 -0.56
C ALA A 118 -12.44 -11.35 0.21
N ALA A 119 -11.17 -11.62 0.50
CA ALA A 119 -10.30 -10.72 1.23
C ALA A 119 -9.21 -10.20 0.31
N ILE A 120 -8.86 -8.92 0.45
CA ILE A 120 -7.63 -8.35 -0.08
C ILE A 120 -6.81 -7.79 1.08
N ILE A 121 -5.57 -8.22 1.23
CA ILE A 121 -4.66 -7.90 2.34
C ILE A 121 -3.39 -7.28 1.77
N TYR A 122 -2.96 -6.15 2.31
CA TYR A 122 -1.89 -5.32 1.78
C TYR A 122 -1.14 -4.58 2.90
N PRO A 123 0.03 -3.99 2.61
CA PRO A 123 0.75 -3.15 3.57
C PRO A 123 -0.12 -2.01 4.12
N ALA A 124 -0.15 -1.81 5.44
CA ALA A 124 -1.10 -0.90 6.08
C ALA A 124 -0.93 0.57 5.67
N GLU A 125 0.26 0.97 5.24
CA GLU A 125 0.54 2.32 4.74
C GLU A 125 -0.14 2.61 3.39
N ALA A 126 -0.57 1.57 2.66
CA ALA A 126 -1.22 1.66 1.35
C ALA A 126 -2.76 1.64 1.41
N ASP A 127 -3.36 1.60 2.61
CA ASP A 127 -4.81 1.43 2.83
C ASP A 127 -5.69 2.39 2.01
N ALA A 128 -5.34 3.67 1.99
CA ALA A 128 -6.06 4.67 1.22
C ALA A 128 -5.94 4.47 -0.30
N ASP A 129 -4.79 4.03 -0.81
CA ASP A 129 -4.62 3.81 -2.24
C ASP A 129 -5.43 2.60 -2.71
N PHE A 130 -5.48 1.53 -1.92
CA PHE A 130 -6.30 0.36 -2.24
C PHE A 130 -7.78 0.70 -2.24
N ALA A 131 -8.24 1.53 -1.29
CA ALA A 131 -9.60 2.03 -1.27
C ALA A 131 -9.92 2.83 -2.54
N ASP A 132 -9.05 3.76 -2.93
CA ASP A 132 -9.21 4.59 -4.14
C ASP A 132 -9.14 3.74 -5.41
N TRP A 133 -8.25 2.75 -5.48
CA TRP A 133 -8.09 1.84 -6.60
C TRP A 133 -9.34 0.97 -6.82
N LEU A 134 -9.86 0.35 -5.76
CA LEU A 134 -11.11 -0.42 -5.82
C LEU A 134 -12.30 0.45 -6.23
N LYS A 135 -12.38 1.67 -5.68
CA LYS A 135 -13.43 2.64 -6.02
C LYS A 135 -13.34 3.06 -7.49
N ALA A 136 -12.14 3.37 -7.99
CA ALA A 136 -11.92 3.73 -9.39
C ALA A 136 -12.27 2.59 -10.35
N ALA A 137 -12.05 1.35 -9.94
CA ALA A 137 -12.44 0.15 -10.67
C ALA A 137 -13.95 -0.18 -10.58
N GLY A 138 -14.71 0.56 -9.76
CA GLY A 138 -16.12 0.30 -9.53
C GLY A 138 -16.38 -1.03 -8.82
N TYR A 139 -15.43 -1.50 -8.00
CA TYR A 139 -15.60 -2.72 -7.22
C TYR A 139 -16.65 -2.50 -6.13
N MET A 140 -17.76 -3.22 -6.23
CA MET A 140 -18.89 -3.14 -5.32
C MET A 140 -19.43 -4.54 -5.06
N THR A 141 -19.79 -4.80 -3.81
CA THR A 141 -20.40 -6.05 -3.34
C THR A 141 -21.74 -5.75 -2.70
N SER A 142 -22.62 -6.75 -2.63
CA SER A 142 -23.93 -6.60 -1.96
C SER A 142 -23.88 -6.95 -0.47
N GLY A 143 -22.86 -7.69 -0.03
CA GLY A 143 -22.68 -8.09 1.36
C GLY A 143 -21.97 -7.06 2.25
N PHE A 144 -21.83 -7.41 3.52
CA PHE A 144 -21.10 -6.61 4.50
C PHE A 144 -19.63 -6.49 4.13
N VAL A 145 -19.07 -5.29 4.34
CA VAL A 145 -17.67 -4.99 4.08
C VAL A 145 -17.02 -4.51 5.36
N GLU A 146 -15.89 -5.12 5.69
CA GLU A 146 -15.05 -4.72 6.80
C GLU A 146 -13.65 -4.35 6.27
N GLY A 147 -12.98 -3.39 6.90
CA GLY A 147 -11.62 -3.05 6.52
C GLY A 147 -10.78 -2.50 7.66
N GLY A 148 -9.47 -2.58 7.49
CA GLY A 148 -8.47 -2.08 8.44
C GLY A 148 -7.59 -3.17 9.06
N MET A 149 -6.59 -2.74 9.82
CA MET A 149 -5.62 -3.61 10.49
C MET A 149 -6.25 -4.57 11.52
N CYS A 150 -7.31 -4.12 12.22
CA CYS A 150 -8.02 -4.98 13.18
C CYS A 150 -8.77 -6.12 12.48
N SER A 151 -9.27 -5.88 11.28
CA SER A 151 -9.95 -6.89 10.45
C SER A 151 -8.99 -8.00 10.04
N VAL A 152 -7.79 -7.63 9.58
CA VAL A 152 -6.71 -8.58 9.28
C VAL A 152 -6.31 -9.39 10.50
N SER A 153 -6.13 -8.71 11.64
CA SER A 153 -5.82 -9.39 12.91
C SER A 153 -6.90 -10.42 13.25
N ARG A 154 -8.18 -10.06 13.18
CA ARG A 154 -9.30 -11.00 13.42
C ARG A 154 -9.30 -12.14 12.42
N TYR A 155 -9.07 -11.84 11.14
CA TYR A 155 -9.06 -12.84 10.08
C TYR A 155 -7.98 -13.92 10.32
N TYR A 156 -6.77 -13.52 10.70
CA TYR A 156 -5.69 -14.46 11.00
C TYR A 156 -5.91 -15.25 12.31
N HIS A 157 -6.47 -14.62 13.35
CA HIS A 157 -6.75 -15.33 14.60
C HIS A 157 -8.03 -16.18 14.54
N GLY A 158 -8.93 -15.90 13.60
CA GLY A 158 -10.24 -16.54 13.46
C GLY A 158 -10.21 -17.93 12.81
N ASN A 159 -9.03 -18.48 12.51
CA ASN A 159 -8.85 -19.75 11.80
C ASN A 159 -9.65 -19.83 10.48
N ALA A 160 -9.65 -18.75 9.70
CA ALA A 160 -10.28 -18.75 8.38
C ALA A 160 -9.68 -19.86 7.50
N GLU A 161 -10.53 -20.66 6.88
CA GLU A 161 -10.10 -21.69 5.93
C GLU A 161 -9.89 -21.02 4.56
N ILE A 162 -8.65 -20.96 4.10
CA ILE A 162 -8.32 -20.38 2.79
C ILE A 162 -8.64 -21.43 1.72
N LEU A 163 -9.70 -21.18 0.96
CA LEU A 163 -10.13 -22.03 -0.15
C LEU A 163 -9.32 -21.74 -1.41
N GLU A 164 -8.96 -20.48 -1.64
CA GLU A 164 -8.13 -20.04 -2.75
C GLU A 164 -7.29 -18.82 -2.36
N SER A 165 -6.10 -18.69 -2.92
CA SER A 165 -5.26 -17.50 -2.72
C SER A 165 -4.48 -17.12 -3.97
N ARG A 166 -4.29 -15.82 -4.17
CA ARG A 166 -3.48 -15.26 -5.25
C ARG A 166 -2.70 -14.04 -4.75
N GLN A 167 -1.41 -14.01 -5.08
CA GLN A 167 -0.57 -12.84 -4.89
C GLN A 167 -0.75 -11.88 -6.07
N LEU A 168 -1.00 -10.61 -5.77
CA LEU A 168 -1.00 -9.51 -6.72
C LEU A 168 0.31 -8.72 -6.62
N PHE A 169 0.72 -8.18 -7.75
CA PHE A 169 1.94 -7.38 -7.92
C PHE A 169 1.59 -6.02 -8.53
N ALA A 170 2.28 -4.97 -8.11
CA ALA A 170 2.08 -3.62 -8.63
C ALA A 170 2.45 -3.49 -10.12
N ALA A 171 1.88 -2.49 -10.82
CA ALA A 171 2.07 -2.27 -12.26
C ALA A 171 3.53 -2.10 -12.64
N ASP A 172 4.21 -1.33 -11.80
CA ASP A 172 5.62 -1.09 -11.90
C ASP A 172 6.27 -1.76 -10.71
N GLU A 173 7.06 -2.81 -10.96
CA GLU A 173 8.31 -2.93 -10.22
C GLU A 173 9.15 -1.69 -10.59
N VAL A 174 8.77 -0.51 -10.07
CA VAL A 174 9.58 0.69 -10.19
C VAL A 174 10.92 0.29 -9.65
N ARG A 175 11.92 0.25 -10.54
CA ARG A 175 13.25 -0.34 -10.34
C ARG A 175 13.67 -0.22 -8.88
N HIS A 176 13.44 -1.29 -8.14
CA HIS A 176 13.62 -1.29 -6.70
C HIS A 176 15.09 -1.09 -6.42
N ARG A 177 15.45 0.02 -5.80
CA ARG A 177 16.82 0.23 -5.36
C ARG A 177 17.03 -0.58 -4.10
N SER A 178 18.03 -1.44 -4.11
CA SER A 178 18.47 -2.15 -2.92
C SER A 178 18.99 -1.16 -1.86
N GLY A 179 19.10 -1.59 -0.61
CA GLY A 179 19.57 -0.77 0.50
C GLY A 179 20.87 -0.02 0.21
N GLU A 180 21.84 -0.63 -0.48
CA GLU A 180 23.10 0.04 -0.87
C GLU A 180 22.89 1.16 -1.90
N GLU A 181 21.98 0.96 -2.85
CA GLU A 181 21.62 1.97 -3.87
C GLU A 181 20.77 3.10 -3.26
N LEU A 182 19.86 2.77 -2.35
CA LEU A 182 19.11 3.76 -1.58
C LEU A 182 20.07 4.65 -0.80
N LEU A 183 21.00 4.04 -0.07
CA LEU A 183 22.03 4.72 0.74
C LEU A 183 22.91 5.67 -0.09
N ALA A 184 23.28 5.29 -1.32
CA ALA A 184 24.11 6.09 -2.20
C ALA A 184 23.41 7.35 -2.73
N ASP A 185 22.07 7.37 -2.75
CA ASP A 185 21.26 8.48 -3.24
C ASP A 185 20.62 9.32 -2.13
N ILE A 186 20.80 8.94 -0.87
CA ILE A 186 20.47 9.79 0.28
C ILE A 186 21.22 11.13 0.14
N ARG A 187 20.46 12.23 0.03
CA ARG A 187 20.85 13.65 -0.23
C ARG A 187 20.67 14.17 -1.66
N LYS A 188 20.23 13.35 -2.61
CA LYS A 188 19.77 13.84 -3.93
C LYS A 188 18.24 13.77 -4.00
N PRO A 189 17.55 14.73 -4.63
CA PRO A 189 16.16 14.51 -5.00
C PRO A 189 16.10 13.27 -5.89
N LEU A 190 15.39 12.22 -5.44
CA LEU A 190 15.15 11.04 -6.26
C LEU A 190 14.17 11.46 -7.36
N GLN A 191 14.72 11.95 -8.48
CA GLN A 191 13.91 12.22 -9.66
C GLN A 191 13.52 10.88 -10.28
N ARG A 192 12.27 10.49 -10.06
CA ARG A 192 11.62 9.44 -10.85
C ARG A 192 11.16 10.12 -12.13
N TYR A 193 11.82 9.78 -13.25
CA TYR A 193 11.33 10.18 -14.56
C TYR A 193 9.99 9.49 -14.80
N ALA A 194 9.02 10.27 -15.27
CA ALA A 194 7.71 9.81 -15.71
C ALA A 194 7.82 8.91 -16.94
#